data_AF-B2W3D5-F1
#
_entry.id   AF-B2W3D5-F1
#
_cell.length_a   1.000
_cell.length_b   1.000
_cell.length_c   1.000
_cell.angle_alpha   90.00
_cell.angle_beta   90.00
_cell.angle_gamma   90.00
#
_symmetry.space_group_name_H-M   'P 1'
#
loop_
_entity.id
_entity.type
_entity.pdbx_description
1 polymer ?
#
loop_
_entity_poly.entity_id
_entity_poly.type
_entity_poly.pdbx_seq_one_letter_code
_entity_poly.pdbx_strand_id
1 'polypeptide(L)'
;MHFLPRTLIVSTVYDAVTESTPPPCPTSSFQQTPLSINTGSFANSTEHRKHVDDVLKEELGYLYVGIPGFFKAFFEDVPGLRPAAEAVFKKCKEGESPLYQVESGWQGWPEGAKEKDVLSWFAPLIDQLLDFAEEHMPGSHGRRRPLAQPHRPLQGSAADRKLDIGFVDDPNAGVDSKCRWSQILIPGELKSNPLADKASKAWLDLGRYAREVLAAQDSRRFVLGFTLCGPFMRLWEFDRLGGIASEQFDVNEDGLQFVSAMLGFLWMNEEQLGFDPTIITVGDKRYIEIERNNGKERLVIDRVIKRVPCVAGRATTCWKVYQEEDPGTPLVVKDSWQYPEREEEGELLRAATEKGVVNVARYFHHETVRVGGQDDDIRANVRKGLDVTKATNYKPEKAMLPPSTTGRRTSRRDGSNNLIGRKRSSSCTDAPLPPSKRTCSSSPVKRAVSNRVHRRVIVSDYGKAIYKASSQISLLAAFEQCIEGYESLHTRAGMLQRDISLNNLMVNEDNDNPSWPAFLIDLDLAIKEQREKSSGAWGCA
;
A
#
# COMPACT_ATOMS: atom_id res chain seq x y z
N MET A 1 -45.65 22.53 7.65
CA MET A 1 -44.77 21.81 8.61
C MET A 1 -43.85 22.83 9.24
N HIS A 2 -43.98 23.04 10.56
CA HIS A 2 -43.12 23.97 11.30
C HIS A 2 -41.73 23.34 11.48
N PHE A 3 -40.69 23.95 10.92
CA PHE A 3 -39.31 23.58 11.19
C PHE A 3 -38.98 23.89 12.65
N LEU A 4 -38.59 22.88 13.42
CA LEU A 4 -38.03 23.08 14.75
C LEU A 4 -36.68 23.82 14.63
N PRO A 5 -36.34 24.73 15.56
CA PRO A 5 -35.06 25.41 15.56
C PRO A 5 -33.89 24.41 15.61
N ARG A 6 -32.85 24.66 14.83
CA ARG A 6 -31.62 23.84 14.72
C ARG A 6 -31.01 23.47 16.08
N THR A 7 -31.13 24.35 17.07
CA THR A 7 -30.68 24.15 18.45
C THR A 7 -31.48 23.11 19.22
N LEU A 8 -32.80 23.00 18.95
CA LEU A 8 -33.69 22.06 19.62
C LEU A 8 -33.47 20.62 19.14
N ILE A 9 -33.19 20.43 17.84
CA ILE A 9 -32.88 19.10 17.28
C ILE A 9 -31.59 18.55 17.90
N VAL A 10 -30.54 19.39 17.99
CA VAL A 10 -29.25 19.00 18.58
C VAL A 10 -29.38 18.72 20.07
N SER A 11 -30.18 19.49 20.82
CA SER A 11 -30.41 19.23 22.25
C SER A 11 -31.16 17.91 22.46
N THR A 12 -32.19 17.65 21.65
CA THR A 12 -33.01 16.43 21.79
C THR A 12 -32.20 15.17 21.47
N VAL A 13 -31.31 15.22 20.46
CA VAL A 13 -30.36 14.13 20.15
C VAL A 13 -29.34 13.97 21.28
N TYR A 14 -28.81 15.08 21.82
CA TYR A 14 -27.88 15.02 22.95
C TYR A 14 -28.52 14.36 24.18
N ASP A 15 -29.75 14.77 24.51
CA ASP A 15 -30.51 14.24 25.64
C ASP A 15 -30.82 12.75 25.47
N ALA A 16 -31.24 12.33 24.26
CA ALA A 16 -31.50 10.93 23.91
C ALA A 16 -30.25 10.03 24.03
N VAL A 17 -29.06 10.54 23.72
CA VAL A 17 -27.79 9.78 23.80
C VAL A 17 -27.23 9.76 25.23
N THR A 18 -27.64 10.69 26.10
CA THR A 18 -27.23 10.71 27.52
C THR A 18 -27.97 9.71 28.41
N GLU A 19 -29.17 9.26 28.04
CA GLU A 19 -29.92 8.23 28.78
C GLU A 19 -29.60 6.81 28.30
N SER A 20 -28.42 6.31 28.68
CA SER A 20 -28.12 4.89 29.00
C SER A 20 -26.68 4.57 28.65
N THR A 21 -25.77 4.81 29.60
CA THR A 21 -24.52 4.05 29.62
C THR A 21 -24.79 2.77 30.44
N PRO A 22 -24.70 1.56 29.87
CA PRO A 22 -24.78 0.34 30.66
C PRO A 22 -23.68 0.34 31.73
N PRO A 23 -23.88 -0.31 32.89
CA PRO A 23 -22.82 -0.48 33.87
C PRO A 23 -21.59 -1.14 33.21
N PRO A 24 -20.36 -0.76 33.61
CA PRO A 24 -19.16 -1.31 33.01
C PRO A 24 -19.13 -2.83 33.19
N CYS A 25 -19.24 -3.56 32.09
CA CYS A 25 -19.02 -5.01 32.10
C CYS A 25 -17.59 -5.31 32.58
N PRO A 26 -17.38 -6.41 33.33
CA PRO A 26 -16.04 -6.89 33.62
C PRO A 26 -15.28 -7.05 32.30
N THR A 27 -14.07 -6.50 32.23
CA THR A 27 -13.19 -6.67 31.07
C THR A 27 -12.95 -8.15 30.84
N SER A 28 -13.65 -8.73 29.88
CA SER A 28 -13.27 -10.01 29.29
C SER A 28 -11.88 -9.83 28.68
N SER A 29 -10.95 -10.70 29.07
CA SER A 29 -9.58 -10.72 28.57
C SER A 29 -9.53 -11.26 27.14
N PHE A 30 -10.31 -10.68 26.23
CA PHE A 30 -10.08 -10.91 24.81
C PHE A 30 -8.77 -10.21 24.47
N GLN A 31 -7.80 -10.98 23.96
CA GLN A 31 -6.62 -10.43 23.32
C GLN A 31 -7.11 -9.45 22.25
N GLN A 32 -7.01 -8.15 22.53
CA GLN A 32 -7.37 -7.12 21.57
C GLN A 32 -6.54 -7.34 20.32
N THR A 33 -7.20 -7.28 19.16
CA THR A 33 -6.52 -7.37 17.89
C THR A 33 -5.48 -6.24 17.83
N PRO A 34 -4.20 -6.55 17.64
CA PRO A 34 -3.18 -5.52 17.56
C PRO A 34 -3.48 -4.55 16.40
N LEU A 35 -3.42 -3.25 16.68
CA LEU A 35 -3.67 -2.18 15.71
C LEU A 35 -2.35 -1.74 15.07
N SER A 36 -2.27 -1.74 13.75
CA SER A 36 -1.15 -1.12 13.01
C SER A 36 -1.60 0.21 12.40
N ILE A 37 -0.87 1.29 12.68
CA ILE A 37 -1.02 2.60 12.03
C ILE A 37 -0.10 2.63 10.80
N ASN A 38 -0.59 3.15 9.67
CA ASN A 38 0.19 3.31 8.44
C ASN A 38 0.07 4.74 7.90
N THR A 39 0.85 5.08 6.88
CA THR A 39 0.85 6.40 6.24
C THR A 39 -0.44 6.74 5.50
N GLY A 40 -1.35 5.79 5.34
CA GLY A 40 -2.72 6.01 4.88
C GLY A 40 -3.72 6.38 5.98
N SER A 41 -3.35 6.27 7.26
CA SER A 41 -4.23 6.56 8.40
C SER A 41 -4.28 8.07 8.75
N PHE A 42 -3.57 8.95 8.03
CA PHE A 42 -3.61 10.40 8.29
C PHE A 42 -4.97 10.99 7.86
N ALA A 43 -5.78 11.41 8.83
CA ALA A 43 -7.14 11.92 8.61
C ALA A 43 -7.23 13.42 8.22
N ASN A 44 -6.14 14.18 8.34
CA ASN A 44 -6.13 15.63 8.12
C ASN A 44 -4.98 16.08 7.20
N SER A 45 -5.19 17.19 6.48
CA SER A 45 -4.31 17.81 5.48
C SER A 45 -2.94 18.30 5.98
N THR A 46 -2.57 18.01 7.22
CA THR A 46 -1.25 18.33 7.77
C THR A 46 -0.35 17.10 7.71
N GLU A 47 -0.09 16.63 6.48
CA GLU A 47 0.97 15.67 6.18
C GLU A 47 2.36 16.32 6.41
N HIS A 48 2.65 16.71 7.65
CA HIS A 48 3.96 17.24 7.98
C HIS A 48 4.99 16.12 7.78
N ARG A 49 5.96 16.38 6.90
CA ARG A 49 7.04 15.46 6.49
C ARG A 49 7.64 14.63 7.64
N LYS A 50 7.85 15.23 8.83
CA LYS A 50 8.41 14.54 9.99
C LYS A 50 7.50 13.41 10.51
N HIS A 51 6.19 13.66 10.60
CA HIS A 51 5.24 12.65 11.09
C HIS A 51 5.02 11.53 10.07
N VAL A 52 5.01 11.86 8.78
CA VAL A 52 4.90 10.86 7.71
C VAL A 52 6.14 9.96 7.66
N ASP A 53 7.34 10.55 7.81
CA ASP A 53 8.58 9.78 7.74
C ASP A 53 8.74 8.78 8.91
N ASP A 54 8.32 9.15 10.13
CA ASP A 54 8.34 8.26 11.29
C ASP A 54 7.32 7.11 11.13
N VAL A 55 6.11 7.43 10.68
CA VAL A 55 5.06 6.42 10.43
C VAL A 55 5.45 5.50 9.27
N LEU A 56 6.05 6.02 8.20
CA LEU A 56 6.53 5.21 7.08
C LEU A 56 7.60 4.22 7.52
N LYS A 57 8.50 4.64 8.41
CA LYS A 57 9.53 3.75 8.95
C LYS A 57 8.90 2.61 9.77
N GLU A 58 7.85 2.88 10.52
CA GLU A 58 7.11 1.84 11.24
C GLU A 58 6.34 0.93 10.29
N GLU A 59 5.73 1.50 9.26
CA GLU A 59 4.96 0.81 8.22
C GLU A 59 5.83 -0.15 7.39
N LEU A 60 6.97 0.32 6.87
CA LEU A 60 7.94 -0.51 6.14
C LEU A 60 8.49 -1.66 7.00
N GLY A 61 8.38 -1.55 8.33
CA GLY A 61 8.79 -2.58 9.25
C GLY A 61 10.28 -2.89 9.17
N TYR A 62 10.63 -4.17 9.08
CA TYR A 62 12.02 -4.60 8.92
C TYR A 62 12.30 -4.85 7.44
N LEU A 63 13.23 -4.10 6.87
CA LEU A 63 13.70 -4.29 5.49
C LEU A 63 14.77 -5.39 5.49
N TYR A 64 14.59 -6.40 4.63
CA TYR A 64 15.49 -7.55 4.56
C TYR A 64 16.40 -7.43 3.35
N VAL A 65 17.71 -7.54 3.56
CA VAL A 65 18.70 -7.32 2.51
C VAL A 65 19.65 -8.50 2.38
N GLY A 66 20.29 -8.63 1.21
CA GLY A 66 21.19 -9.74 0.96
C GLY A 66 20.46 -11.06 0.82
N ILE A 67 19.29 -11.06 0.17
CA ILE A 67 18.54 -12.28 -0.12
C ILE A 67 19.16 -12.95 -1.35
N PRO A 68 19.64 -14.20 -1.24
CA PRO A 68 20.18 -14.94 -2.37
C PRO A 68 19.11 -15.21 -3.44
N GLY A 69 19.51 -15.19 -4.71
CA GLY A 69 18.61 -15.51 -5.83
C GLY A 69 17.65 -14.38 -6.23
N PHE A 70 17.75 -13.20 -5.64
CA PHE A 70 16.91 -12.04 -5.98
C PHE A 70 16.95 -11.71 -7.48
N PHE A 71 18.14 -11.63 -8.07
CA PHE A 71 18.28 -11.31 -9.50
C PHE A 71 17.56 -12.34 -10.37
N LYS A 72 17.76 -13.63 -10.05
CA LYS A 72 17.08 -14.74 -10.73
C LYS A 72 15.56 -14.57 -10.67
N ALA A 73 15.03 -14.27 -9.49
CA ALA A 73 13.58 -14.14 -9.26
C ALA A 73 12.91 -13.03 -10.10
N PHE A 74 13.57 -11.87 -10.28
CA PHE A 74 12.94 -10.71 -10.92
C PHE A 74 13.39 -10.45 -12.37
N PHE A 75 14.59 -10.90 -12.75
CA PHE A 75 15.20 -10.57 -14.04
C PHE A 75 15.30 -11.76 -15.00
N GLU A 76 15.26 -13.01 -14.52
CA GLU A 76 15.43 -14.18 -15.40
C GLU A 76 14.27 -14.37 -16.38
N ASP A 77 13.05 -14.01 -15.97
CA ASP A 77 11.84 -14.11 -16.81
C ASP A 77 11.76 -12.99 -17.87
N VAL A 78 12.71 -12.05 -17.91
CA VAL A 78 12.78 -11.00 -18.94
C VAL A 78 13.27 -11.63 -20.25
N PRO A 79 12.43 -11.68 -21.30
CA PRO A 79 12.77 -12.40 -22.53
C PRO A 79 14.06 -11.87 -23.17
N GLY A 80 15.01 -12.77 -23.44
CA GLY A 80 16.27 -12.44 -24.12
C GLY A 80 17.29 -11.64 -23.29
N LEU A 81 17.01 -11.33 -22.01
CA LEU A 81 17.87 -10.45 -21.21
C LEU A 81 19.30 -10.98 -21.05
N ARG A 82 19.46 -12.26 -20.66
CA ARG A 82 20.78 -12.86 -20.39
C ARG A 82 21.71 -12.81 -21.62
N PRO A 83 21.35 -13.36 -22.79
CA PRO A 83 22.23 -13.31 -23.96
C PRO A 83 22.48 -11.87 -24.44
N ALA A 84 21.49 -10.97 -24.33
CA ALA A 84 21.68 -9.58 -24.69
C ALA A 84 22.67 -8.87 -23.75
N ALA A 85 22.54 -9.06 -22.43
CA ALA A 85 23.44 -8.46 -21.45
C ALA A 85 24.88 -8.96 -21.63
N GLU A 86 25.07 -10.25 -21.92
CA GLU A 86 26.39 -10.80 -22.25
C GLU A 86 26.98 -10.19 -23.52
N ALA A 87 26.17 -10.05 -24.58
CA ALA A 87 26.59 -9.45 -25.84
C ALA A 87 26.92 -7.95 -25.69
N VAL A 88 26.07 -7.20 -25.00
CA VAL A 88 26.26 -5.76 -24.72
C VAL A 88 27.49 -5.56 -23.85
N PHE A 89 27.65 -6.32 -22.76
CA PHE A 89 28.82 -6.22 -21.90
C PHE A 89 30.11 -6.61 -22.63
N LYS A 90 30.05 -7.54 -23.59
CA LYS A 90 31.18 -7.82 -24.47
C LYS A 90 31.55 -6.60 -25.31
N LYS A 91 30.58 -5.94 -25.96
CA LYS A 91 30.80 -4.69 -26.72
C LYS A 91 31.39 -3.58 -25.83
N CYS A 92 30.98 -3.47 -24.55
CA CYS A 92 31.54 -2.50 -23.60
C CYS A 92 33.05 -2.68 -23.33
N LYS A 93 33.60 -3.88 -23.56
CA LYS A 93 35.03 -4.19 -23.36
C LYS A 93 35.86 -4.07 -24.64
N GLU A 94 35.21 -3.84 -25.78
CA GLU A 94 35.83 -3.76 -27.10
C GLU A 94 36.10 -2.30 -27.51
N GLY A 95 37.00 -2.09 -28.47
CA GLY A 95 37.35 -0.78 -29.02
C GLY A 95 38.65 -0.17 -28.47
N GLU A 96 39.08 0.95 -29.06
CA GLU A 96 40.30 1.67 -28.65
C GLU A 96 40.13 2.42 -27.31
N SER A 97 38.89 2.66 -26.90
CA SER A 97 38.52 3.29 -25.62
C SER A 97 37.32 2.54 -25.04
N PRO A 98 37.53 1.37 -24.41
CA PRO A 98 36.45 0.54 -23.90
C PRO A 98 35.78 1.20 -22.70
N LEU A 99 34.44 1.07 -22.63
CA LEU A 99 33.62 1.60 -21.53
C LEU A 99 33.86 0.86 -20.21
N TYR A 100 34.29 -0.40 -20.28
CA TYR A 100 34.59 -1.21 -19.11
C TYR A 100 35.92 -1.93 -19.28
N GLN A 101 36.76 -1.85 -18.25
CA GLN A 101 38.05 -2.56 -18.17
C GLN A 101 38.06 -3.44 -16.93
N VAL A 102 38.55 -4.68 -17.07
CA VAL A 102 38.52 -5.67 -15.97
C VAL A 102 39.33 -5.20 -14.75
N GLU A 103 40.41 -4.44 -14.96
CA GLU A 103 41.28 -3.98 -13.86
C GLU A 103 40.78 -2.70 -13.18
N SER A 104 40.06 -1.84 -13.90
CA SER A 104 39.72 -0.48 -13.45
C SER A 104 38.22 -0.17 -13.40
N GLY A 105 37.36 -1.09 -13.86
CA GLY A 105 35.92 -0.96 -13.87
C GLY A 105 35.39 -0.06 -14.98
N TRP A 106 34.33 0.70 -14.68
CA TRP A 106 33.70 1.58 -15.66
C TRP A 106 34.51 2.84 -15.93
N GLN A 107 34.76 3.11 -17.21
CA GLN A 107 35.40 4.34 -17.64
C GLN A 107 34.54 5.55 -17.25
N GLY A 108 35.18 6.56 -16.66
CA GLY A 108 34.52 7.80 -16.23
C GLY A 108 33.71 7.68 -14.94
N TRP A 109 33.79 6.56 -14.21
CA TRP A 109 33.20 6.45 -12.88
C TRP A 109 33.76 7.55 -11.94
N PRO A 110 32.91 8.36 -11.27
CA PRO A 110 33.37 9.44 -10.42
C PRO A 110 33.90 8.94 -9.08
N GLU A 111 35.18 9.19 -8.79
CA GLU A 111 35.89 8.71 -7.59
C GLU A 111 35.19 9.10 -6.26
N GLY A 112 34.50 10.26 -6.24
CA GLY A 112 33.74 10.73 -5.08
C GLY A 112 32.25 10.37 -5.07
N ALA A 113 31.76 9.67 -6.10
CA ALA A 113 30.36 9.28 -6.30
C ALA A 113 29.33 10.39 -5.97
N LYS A 114 29.67 11.65 -6.24
CA LYS A 114 28.76 12.78 -6.00
C LYS A 114 27.58 12.64 -6.96
N GLU A 115 26.38 12.82 -6.44
CA GLU A 115 25.11 12.65 -7.17
C GLU A 115 25.14 13.26 -8.58
N LYS A 116 25.51 14.55 -8.71
CA LYS A 116 25.61 15.23 -10.00
C LYS A 116 26.58 14.55 -10.98
N ASP A 117 27.73 14.11 -10.49
CA ASP A 117 28.78 13.52 -11.32
C ASP A 117 28.36 12.10 -11.75
N VAL A 118 27.76 11.33 -10.82
CA VAL A 118 27.20 10.00 -11.11
C VAL A 118 26.10 10.12 -12.17
N LEU A 119 25.18 11.07 -12.04
CA LEU A 119 24.12 11.30 -13.03
C LEU A 119 24.66 11.68 -14.41
N SER A 120 25.72 12.50 -14.44
CA SER A 120 26.38 12.92 -15.69
C SER A 120 27.09 11.77 -16.40
N TRP A 121 27.55 10.77 -15.64
CA TRP A 121 28.12 9.52 -16.15
C TRP A 121 27.04 8.49 -16.55
N PHE A 122 26.00 8.35 -15.72
CA PHE A 122 25.00 7.30 -15.82
C PHE A 122 24.12 7.45 -17.07
N ALA A 123 23.57 8.64 -17.33
CA ALA A 123 22.63 8.81 -18.44
C ALA A 123 23.26 8.51 -19.82
N PRO A 124 24.45 9.05 -20.18
CA PRO A 124 25.11 8.69 -21.44
C PRO A 124 25.49 7.22 -21.53
N LEU A 125 25.87 6.59 -20.41
CA LEU A 125 26.17 5.16 -20.39
C LEU A 125 24.92 4.34 -20.74
N ILE A 126 23.77 4.65 -20.13
CA ILE A 126 22.51 3.95 -20.44
C ILE A 126 22.13 4.10 -21.91
N ASP A 127 22.30 5.29 -22.49
CA ASP A 127 22.04 5.51 -23.93
C ASP A 127 22.96 4.62 -24.79
N GLN A 128 24.25 4.50 -24.46
CA GLN A 128 25.16 3.60 -25.19
C GLN A 128 24.81 2.11 -25.00
N LEU A 129 24.38 1.70 -23.80
CA LEU A 129 23.91 0.33 -23.56
C LEU A 129 22.67 0.03 -24.41
N LEU A 130 21.75 0.98 -24.55
CA LEU A 130 20.58 0.86 -25.43
C LEU A 130 20.97 0.73 -26.89
N ASP A 131 21.91 1.55 -27.38
CA ASP A 131 22.42 1.48 -28.76
C ASP A 131 23.05 0.11 -29.04
N PHE A 132 23.85 -0.42 -28.11
CA PHE A 132 24.44 -1.75 -28.24
C PHE A 132 23.41 -2.88 -28.23
N ALA A 133 22.29 -2.66 -27.53
CA ALA A 133 21.23 -3.62 -27.36
C ALA A 133 20.15 -3.55 -28.46
N GLU A 134 20.18 -2.56 -29.35
CA GLU A 134 19.13 -2.33 -30.38
C GLU A 134 18.85 -3.57 -31.24
N GLU A 135 19.88 -4.32 -31.60
CA GLU A 135 19.78 -5.58 -32.37
C GLU A 135 19.08 -6.72 -31.60
N HIS A 136 18.99 -6.61 -30.28
CA HIS A 136 18.42 -7.60 -29.36
C HIS A 136 17.08 -7.16 -28.76
N MET A 137 16.68 -5.90 -28.97
CA MET A 137 15.45 -5.33 -28.42
C MET A 137 14.23 -6.05 -29.01
N PRO A 138 13.28 -6.52 -28.18
CA PRO A 138 11.97 -6.93 -28.68
C PRO A 138 11.28 -5.68 -29.26
N GLY A 139 10.92 -5.71 -30.54
CA GLY A 139 10.37 -4.55 -31.28
C GLY A 139 9.02 -4.00 -30.80
N SER A 140 8.51 -4.47 -29.66
CA SER A 140 7.18 -4.16 -29.10
C SER A 140 7.18 -3.42 -27.77
N HIS A 141 8.34 -3.11 -27.18
CA HIS A 141 8.40 -2.40 -25.89
C HIS A 141 8.64 -0.89 -26.07
N GLY A 142 7.92 -0.07 -25.29
CA GLY A 142 8.16 1.37 -25.21
C GLY A 142 9.63 1.66 -24.87
N ARG A 143 10.21 2.67 -25.53
CA ARG A 143 11.59 3.12 -25.26
C ARG A 143 11.62 3.85 -23.91
N ARG A 144 11.79 3.09 -22.82
CA ARG A 144 12.04 3.66 -21.48
C ARG A 144 13.37 4.39 -21.46
N ARG A 145 13.45 5.45 -20.65
CA ARG A 145 14.69 6.20 -20.44
C ARG A 145 14.90 6.51 -18.96
N PRO A 146 16.17 6.61 -18.51
CA PRO A 146 16.47 7.15 -17.21
C PRO A 146 16.14 8.64 -17.17
N LEU A 147 15.52 9.07 -16.08
CA LEU A 147 15.19 10.44 -15.78
C LEU A 147 15.78 10.80 -14.42
N ALA A 148 16.54 11.89 -14.37
CA ALA A 148 17.16 12.40 -13.14
C ALA A 148 16.62 13.78 -12.80
N GLN A 149 16.00 13.94 -11.62
CA GLN A 149 15.42 15.21 -11.16
C GLN A 149 15.76 15.54 -9.70
N PRO A 150 17.04 15.50 -9.30
CA PRO A 150 17.44 15.66 -7.89
C PRO A 150 17.15 17.06 -7.32
N HIS A 151 16.91 18.05 -8.17
CA HIS A 151 16.76 19.44 -7.76
C HIS A 151 15.32 19.95 -7.80
N ARG A 152 14.40 19.23 -8.47
CA ARG A 152 13.00 19.64 -8.67
C ARG A 152 12.05 18.61 -8.06
N PRO A 153 11.08 19.03 -7.23
CA PRO A 153 10.04 18.12 -6.77
C PRO A 153 9.20 17.58 -7.93
N LEU A 154 8.88 16.29 -7.87
CA LEU A 154 7.94 15.66 -8.80
C LEU A 154 6.50 16.01 -8.44
N GLN A 155 5.65 16.17 -9.45
CA GLN A 155 4.22 16.46 -9.26
C GLN A 155 3.43 15.20 -8.91
N GLY A 156 2.32 15.38 -8.18
CA GLY A 156 1.39 14.30 -7.84
C GLY A 156 1.60 13.66 -6.46
N SER A 157 2.54 14.18 -5.66
CA SER A 157 2.67 13.86 -4.23
C SER A 157 2.06 14.98 -3.39
N ALA A 158 1.51 14.64 -2.23
CA ALA A 158 1.02 15.62 -1.25
C ALA A 158 2.15 16.42 -0.58
N ALA A 159 3.38 15.90 -0.61
CA ALA A 159 4.60 16.59 -0.15
C ALA A 159 5.60 16.78 -1.29
N ASP A 160 6.36 17.88 -1.28
CA ASP A 160 7.45 18.10 -2.22
C ASP A 160 8.56 17.05 -2.01
N ARG A 161 8.65 16.10 -2.94
CA ARG A 161 9.64 15.01 -2.95
C ARG A 161 10.46 15.08 -4.23
N LYS A 162 11.78 14.99 -4.07
CA LYS A 162 12.75 14.99 -5.17
C LYS A 162 13.22 13.56 -5.37
N LEU A 163 13.31 13.16 -6.63
CA LEU A 163 13.79 11.84 -7.03
C LEU A 163 15.20 12.00 -7.59
N ASP A 164 16.17 11.25 -7.09
CA ASP A 164 17.55 11.31 -7.59
C ASP A 164 17.60 10.84 -9.04
N ILE A 165 17.08 9.63 -9.27
CA ILE A 165 16.97 9.02 -10.60
C ILE A 165 15.78 8.05 -10.64
N GLY A 166 15.21 7.81 -11.81
CA GLY A 166 14.30 6.70 -12.04
C GLY A 166 14.05 6.44 -13.52
N PHE A 167 13.43 5.32 -13.86
CA PHE A 167 13.05 5.00 -15.24
C PHE A 167 11.61 5.41 -15.51
N VAL A 168 11.36 5.98 -16.69
CA VAL A 168 10.03 6.41 -17.16
C VAL A 168 9.74 5.85 -18.54
N ASP A 169 8.46 5.66 -18.86
CA ASP A 169 7.98 5.31 -20.21
C ASP A 169 7.65 6.57 -21.01
N ASP A 170 8.66 7.41 -21.21
CA ASP A 170 8.58 8.59 -22.07
C ASP A 170 9.90 8.73 -22.85
N PRO A 171 9.89 8.48 -24.18
CA PRO A 171 11.10 8.55 -25.00
C PRO A 171 11.67 9.96 -25.11
N ASN A 172 10.85 10.99 -24.82
CA ASN A 172 11.22 12.41 -24.86
C ASN A 172 11.53 12.97 -23.48
N ALA A 173 11.53 12.14 -22.42
CA ALA A 173 11.89 12.59 -21.09
C ALA A 173 13.37 13.02 -21.04
N GLY A 174 13.59 14.27 -20.65
CA GLY A 174 14.91 14.84 -20.39
C GLY A 174 14.98 15.51 -19.03
N VAL A 175 16.15 16.05 -18.68
CA VAL A 175 16.44 16.66 -17.37
C VAL A 175 15.43 17.76 -16.99
N ASP A 176 14.89 18.48 -17.97
CA ASP A 176 13.92 19.57 -17.78
C ASP A 176 12.45 19.17 -17.94
N SER A 177 12.14 17.93 -18.32
CA SER A 177 10.75 17.48 -18.54
C SER A 177 9.93 17.56 -17.25
N LYS A 178 8.69 18.03 -17.31
CA LYS A 178 7.80 17.98 -16.13
C LYS A 178 7.35 16.53 -15.93
N CYS A 179 7.89 15.86 -14.92
CA CYS A 179 7.53 14.48 -14.61
C CYS A 179 6.61 14.38 -13.39
N ARG A 180 5.71 13.40 -13.43
CA ARG A 180 4.79 13.05 -12.34
C ARG A 180 5.19 11.71 -11.73
N TRP A 181 4.87 11.49 -10.46
CA TRP A 181 5.06 10.18 -9.82
C TRP A 181 4.35 9.04 -10.55
N SER A 182 3.22 9.32 -11.22
CA SER A 182 2.51 8.34 -12.04
C SER A 182 3.30 7.83 -13.24
N GLN A 183 4.34 8.55 -13.69
CA GLN A 183 5.20 8.18 -14.81
C GLN A 183 6.48 7.45 -14.38
N ILE A 184 6.83 7.49 -13.09
CA ILE A 184 8.02 6.80 -12.55
C ILE A 184 7.72 5.31 -12.43
N LEU A 185 8.46 4.49 -13.16
CA LEU A 185 8.32 3.04 -13.14
C LEU A 185 9.24 2.37 -12.14
N ILE A 186 10.50 2.83 -12.05
CA ILE A 186 11.54 2.24 -11.21
C ILE A 186 12.33 3.39 -10.57
N PRO A 187 12.12 3.71 -9.29
CA PRO A 187 12.91 4.72 -8.60
C PRO A 187 14.31 4.20 -8.24
N GLY A 188 15.28 5.11 -8.25
CA GLY A 188 16.64 4.89 -7.79
C GLY A 188 17.07 5.96 -6.79
N GLU A 189 17.88 5.55 -5.81
CA GLU A 189 18.43 6.42 -4.77
C GLU A 189 19.95 6.40 -4.82
N LEU A 190 20.57 7.59 -4.84
CA LEU A 190 22.01 7.76 -5.02
C LEU A 190 22.64 8.34 -3.76
N LYS A 191 23.69 7.71 -3.24
CA LYS A 191 24.48 8.25 -2.12
C LYS A 191 25.95 8.17 -2.46
N SER A 192 26.71 9.24 -2.20
CA SER A 192 28.16 9.21 -2.43
C SER A 192 28.92 8.30 -1.47
N ASN A 193 28.41 8.11 -0.25
CA ASN A 193 29.07 7.33 0.78
C ASN A 193 28.61 5.85 0.73
N PRO A 194 29.51 4.88 0.52
CA PRO A 194 29.21 3.44 0.61
C PRO A 194 28.47 3.03 1.89
N LEU A 195 28.84 3.61 3.04
CA LEU A 195 28.24 3.33 4.34
C LEU A 195 26.82 3.91 4.51
N ALA A 196 26.27 4.52 3.45
CA ALA A 196 24.89 4.96 3.39
C ALA A 196 23.92 3.84 3.00
N ASP A 197 24.40 2.68 2.55
CA ASP A 197 23.59 1.47 2.30
C ASP A 197 23.10 0.86 3.63
N LYS A 198 22.17 1.54 4.29
CA LYS A 198 21.58 1.12 5.56
C LYS A 198 20.17 1.66 5.75
N ALA A 199 19.42 0.99 6.62
CA ALA A 199 18.01 1.28 6.91
C ALA A 199 17.71 2.76 7.25
N SER A 200 18.60 3.44 7.97
CA SER A 200 18.39 4.83 8.38
C SER A 200 18.75 5.88 7.32
N LYS A 201 19.17 5.45 6.13
CA LYS A 201 19.59 6.32 5.01
C LYS A 201 18.96 5.83 3.72
N ALA A 202 19.74 5.24 2.80
CA ALA A 202 19.33 4.96 1.43
C ALA A 202 18.05 4.10 1.34
N TRP A 203 17.88 3.13 2.24
CA TRP A 203 16.73 2.21 2.16
C TRP A 203 15.41 2.92 2.49
N LEU A 204 15.41 3.81 3.49
CA LEU A 204 14.23 4.58 3.86
C LEU A 204 13.94 5.67 2.83
N ASP A 205 14.98 6.29 2.25
CA ASP A 205 14.81 7.27 1.18
C ASP A 205 14.18 6.62 -0.07
N LEU A 206 14.68 5.45 -0.50
CA LEU A 206 14.07 4.69 -1.59
C LEU A 206 12.64 4.22 -1.24
N GLY A 207 12.40 3.77 0.00
CA GLY A 207 11.07 3.38 0.47
C GLY A 207 10.05 4.54 0.43
N ARG A 208 10.50 5.80 0.57
CA ARG A 208 9.65 6.98 0.33
C ARG A 208 9.26 7.10 -1.13
N TYR A 209 10.19 6.90 -2.06
CA TYR A 209 9.88 6.92 -3.49
C TYR A 209 8.91 5.80 -3.86
N ALA A 210 9.12 4.59 -3.33
CA ALA A 210 8.20 3.47 -3.51
C ALA A 210 6.78 3.81 -3.03
N ARG A 211 6.63 4.48 -1.87
CA ARG A 211 5.34 4.97 -1.39
C ARG A 211 4.67 5.90 -2.40
N GLU A 212 5.39 6.90 -2.92
CA GLU A 212 4.81 7.87 -3.85
C GLU A 212 4.43 7.22 -5.19
N VAL A 213 5.24 6.29 -5.69
CA VAL A 213 4.89 5.48 -6.88
C VAL A 213 3.62 4.66 -6.64
N LEU A 214 3.55 3.92 -5.52
CA LEU A 214 2.37 3.13 -5.16
C LEU A 214 1.13 4.00 -4.91
N ALA A 215 1.29 5.23 -4.42
CA ALA A 215 0.18 6.17 -4.23
C ALA A 215 -0.32 6.74 -5.56
N ALA A 216 0.57 7.00 -6.52
CA ALA A 216 0.25 7.58 -7.81
C ALA A 216 -0.26 6.57 -8.85
N GLN A 217 0.11 5.29 -8.72
CA GLN A 217 -0.25 4.21 -9.65
C GLN A 217 -1.24 3.25 -8.99
N ASP A 218 -2.52 3.36 -9.37
CA ASP A 218 -3.64 2.67 -8.72
C ASP A 218 -3.69 1.16 -8.99
N SER A 219 -3.10 0.68 -10.09
CA SER A 219 -2.98 -0.74 -10.47
C SER A 219 -1.65 -1.38 -10.05
N ARG A 220 -0.83 -0.72 -9.22
CA ARG A 220 0.51 -1.21 -8.86
C ARG A 220 0.47 -2.18 -7.66
N ARG A 221 0.97 -3.40 -7.84
CA ARG A 221 1.09 -4.46 -6.82
C ARG A 221 2.36 -4.31 -5.98
N PHE A 222 3.49 -4.10 -6.64
CA PHE A 222 4.81 -3.89 -6.04
C PHE A 222 5.67 -2.91 -6.85
N VAL A 223 6.79 -2.43 -6.29
CA VAL A 223 7.71 -1.51 -6.96
C VAL A 223 9.14 -2.05 -6.88
N LEU A 224 9.75 -2.24 -8.04
CA LEU A 224 11.19 -2.48 -8.15
C LEU A 224 11.94 -1.15 -8.09
N GLY A 225 13.14 -1.18 -7.51
CA GLY A 225 14.02 -0.02 -7.43
C GLY A 225 15.47 -0.41 -7.21
N PHE A 226 16.34 0.58 -7.06
CA PHE A 226 17.74 0.31 -6.72
C PHE A 226 18.34 1.42 -5.85
N THR A 227 19.37 1.07 -5.10
CA THR A 227 20.24 2.03 -4.41
C THR A 227 21.65 1.91 -4.98
N LEU A 228 22.31 3.05 -5.22
CA LEU A 228 23.73 3.10 -5.60
C LEU A 228 24.46 3.95 -4.56
N CYS A 229 25.19 3.30 -3.66
CA CYS A 229 25.92 3.93 -2.54
C CYS A 229 27.44 3.81 -2.76
N GLY A 230 28.08 4.90 -3.16
CA GLY A 230 29.41 4.81 -3.77
C GLY A 230 29.34 3.91 -5.01
N PRO A 231 30.25 2.94 -5.19
CA PRO A 231 30.21 2.01 -6.32
C PRO A 231 29.25 0.84 -6.09
N PHE A 232 28.64 0.74 -4.91
CA PHE A 232 27.87 -0.45 -4.55
C PHE A 232 26.39 -0.31 -4.90
N MET A 233 25.91 -1.18 -5.76
CA MET A 233 24.50 -1.28 -6.14
C MET A 233 23.79 -2.36 -5.34
N ARG A 234 22.51 -2.10 -5.02
CA ARG A 234 21.58 -3.09 -4.48
C ARG A 234 20.23 -2.94 -5.16
N LEU A 235 19.61 -4.05 -5.54
CA LEU A 235 18.30 -4.10 -6.18
C LEU A 235 17.22 -4.34 -5.12
N TRP A 236 16.09 -3.66 -5.24
CA TRP A 236 15.02 -3.62 -4.25
C TRP A 236 13.68 -3.99 -4.85
N GLU A 237 12.84 -4.60 -4.03
CA GLU A 237 11.42 -4.81 -4.27
C GLU A 237 10.64 -4.32 -3.03
N PHE A 238 9.62 -3.49 -3.25
CA PHE A 238 8.71 -3.00 -2.22
C PHE A 238 7.27 -3.41 -2.51
N ASP A 239 6.66 -4.10 -1.54
CA ASP A 239 5.31 -4.67 -1.61
C ASP A 239 4.47 -4.29 -0.38
N ARG A 240 3.37 -5.01 -0.17
CA ARG A 240 2.43 -4.73 0.93
C ARG A 240 2.82 -5.36 2.27
N LEU A 241 3.99 -5.99 2.36
CA LEU A 241 4.64 -6.44 3.61
C LEU A 241 5.88 -5.61 3.97
N GLY A 242 6.37 -4.73 3.09
CA GLY A 242 7.56 -3.91 3.32
C GLY A 242 8.49 -3.94 2.10
N GLY A 243 9.78 -4.14 2.33
CA GLY A 243 10.75 -4.26 1.23
C GLY A 243 11.79 -5.34 1.46
N ILE A 244 12.20 -5.97 0.35
CA ILE A 244 13.29 -6.94 0.28
C ILE A 244 14.33 -6.50 -0.75
N ALA A 245 15.56 -6.96 -0.59
CA ALA A 245 16.65 -6.57 -1.47
C ALA A 245 17.65 -7.68 -1.76
N SER A 246 18.27 -7.57 -2.93
CA SER A 246 19.37 -8.42 -3.37
C SER A 246 20.59 -8.33 -2.45
N GLU A 247 21.57 -9.19 -2.68
CA GLU A 247 22.96 -8.94 -2.30
C GLU A 247 23.47 -7.65 -2.95
N GLN A 248 24.39 -7.00 -2.26
CA GLN A 248 25.07 -5.82 -2.78
C GLN A 248 26.25 -6.26 -3.62
N PHE A 249 26.48 -5.57 -4.73
CA PHE A 249 27.61 -5.81 -5.61
C PHE A 249 28.27 -4.49 -6.00
N ASP A 250 29.57 -4.52 -6.25
CA ASP A 250 30.30 -3.36 -6.79
C ASP A 250 30.11 -3.32 -8.31
N VAL A 251 29.59 -2.21 -8.84
CA VAL A 251 29.33 -2.08 -10.29
C VAL A 251 30.62 -2.05 -11.12
N ASN A 252 31.75 -1.67 -10.50
CA ASN A 252 33.06 -1.65 -11.15
C ASN A 252 33.71 -3.03 -11.16
N GLU A 253 33.39 -3.91 -10.22
CA GLU A 253 33.86 -5.31 -10.22
C GLU A 253 32.94 -6.23 -11.02
N ASP A 254 31.62 -6.03 -10.92
CA ASP A 254 30.60 -6.85 -11.58
C ASP A 254 29.80 -6.03 -12.61
N GLY A 255 30.50 -5.65 -13.69
CA GLY A 255 29.92 -4.88 -14.78
C GLY A 255 28.82 -5.64 -15.54
N LEU A 256 28.90 -6.98 -15.60
CA LEU A 256 27.87 -7.78 -16.27
C LEU A 256 26.55 -7.74 -15.49
N GLN A 257 26.60 -7.88 -14.16
CA GLN A 257 25.41 -7.76 -13.32
C GLN A 257 24.81 -6.36 -13.41
N PHE A 258 25.64 -5.30 -13.45
CA PHE A 258 25.18 -3.93 -13.68
C PHE A 258 24.44 -3.79 -15.03
N VAL A 259 25.05 -4.23 -16.14
CA VAL A 259 24.42 -4.18 -17.47
C VAL A 259 23.11 -4.97 -17.48
N SER A 260 23.10 -6.16 -16.87
CA SER A 260 21.91 -7.02 -16.81
C SER A 260 20.78 -6.36 -16.03
N ALA A 261 21.08 -5.67 -14.93
CA ALA A 261 20.08 -4.93 -14.16
C ALA A 261 19.51 -3.75 -14.97
N MET A 262 20.37 -2.98 -15.63
CA MET A 262 19.94 -1.81 -16.43
C MET A 262 19.07 -2.21 -17.62
N LEU A 263 19.52 -3.19 -18.41
CA LEU A 263 18.72 -3.72 -19.52
C LEU A 263 17.42 -4.34 -19.02
N GLY A 264 17.44 -5.05 -17.89
CA GLY A 264 16.23 -5.59 -17.27
C GLY A 264 15.20 -4.50 -16.97
N PHE A 265 15.61 -3.43 -16.30
CA PHE A 265 14.75 -2.28 -16.01
C PHE A 265 14.18 -1.60 -17.27
N LEU A 266 14.96 -1.57 -18.34
CA LEU A 266 14.53 -1.01 -19.62
C LEU A 266 13.53 -1.94 -20.34
N TRP A 267 13.62 -3.25 -20.15
CA TRP A 267 12.91 -4.26 -20.97
C TRP A 267 11.70 -4.90 -20.30
N MET A 268 11.63 -4.91 -18.97
CA MET A 268 10.53 -5.53 -18.21
C MET A 268 9.15 -5.11 -18.75
N ASN A 269 8.20 -6.02 -18.92
CA ASN A 269 6.84 -5.62 -19.27
C ASN A 269 6.09 -5.03 -18.05
N GLU A 270 4.86 -4.55 -18.23
CA GLU A 270 4.08 -3.94 -17.14
C GLU A 270 3.86 -4.90 -15.96
N GLU A 271 3.58 -6.18 -16.23
CA GLU A 271 3.40 -7.20 -15.19
C GLU A 271 4.67 -7.42 -14.37
N GLN A 272 5.84 -7.48 -15.03
CA GLN A 272 7.15 -7.63 -14.41
C GLN A 272 7.56 -6.41 -13.58
N LEU A 273 7.14 -5.22 -14.01
CA LEU A 273 7.27 -4.00 -13.20
C LEU A 273 6.34 -4.01 -11.99
N GLY A 274 5.31 -4.87 -11.98
CA GLY A 274 4.40 -5.04 -10.87
C GLY A 274 3.06 -4.34 -11.05
N PHE A 275 2.66 -4.00 -12.28
CA PHE A 275 1.26 -3.68 -12.56
C PHE A 275 0.38 -4.94 -12.47
N ASP A 276 -0.89 -4.74 -12.10
CA ASP A 276 -1.90 -5.79 -12.08
C ASP A 276 -2.39 -6.07 -13.52
N PRO A 277 -2.08 -7.25 -14.09
CA PRO A 277 -2.49 -7.58 -15.46
C PRO A 277 -4.00 -7.83 -15.61
N THR A 278 -4.76 -7.89 -14.50
CA THR A 278 -6.23 -8.02 -14.54
C THR A 278 -6.93 -6.69 -14.79
N ILE A 279 -6.21 -5.56 -14.69
CA ILE A 279 -6.69 -4.24 -15.08
C ILE A 279 -6.14 -3.95 -16.48
N ILE A 280 -6.99 -4.13 -17.49
CA ILE A 280 -6.57 -4.09 -18.88
C ILE A 280 -6.80 -2.68 -19.43
N THR A 281 -5.80 -2.13 -20.11
CA THR A 281 -5.87 -0.82 -20.75
C THR A 281 -5.92 -0.99 -22.27
N VAL A 282 -6.97 -0.47 -22.92
CA VAL A 282 -7.12 -0.45 -24.38
C VAL A 282 -7.50 0.96 -24.82
N GLY A 283 -6.59 1.60 -25.56
CA GLY A 283 -6.69 3.03 -25.86
C GLY A 283 -6.74 3.84 -24.56
N ASP A 284 -7.73 4.72 -24.44
CA ASP A 284 -7.91 5.56 -23.25
C ASP A 284 -8.82 4.92 -22.17
N LYS A 285 -9.28 3.69 -22.39
CA LYS A 285 -10.18 2.99 -21.46
C LYS A 285 -9.46 1.92 -20.68
N ARG A 286 -9.83 1.78 -19.41
CA ARG A 286 -9.40 0.68 -18.54
C ARG A 286 -10.60 -0.17 -18.16
N TYR A 287 -10.46 -1.47 -18.18
CA TYR A 287 -11.51 -2.41 -17.81
C TYR A 287 -11.00 -3.55 -16.95
N ILE A 288 -11.93 -4.12 -16.18
CA ILE A 288 -11.75 -5.34 -15.40
C ILE A 288 -12.73 -6.37 -15.99
N GLU A 289 -12.22 -7.55 -16.32
CA GLU A 289 -13.04 -8.67 -16.76
C GLU A 289 -13.36 -9.56 -15.54
N ILE A 290 -14.64 -9.87 -15.36
CA ILE A 290 -15.10 -10.79 -14.31
C ILE A 290 -15.91 -11.93 -14.92
N GLU A 291 -15.99 -13.05 -14.22
CA GLU A 291 -16.81 -14.19 -14.61
C GLU A 291 -18.02 -14.32 -13.70
N ARG A 292 -19.23 -14.19 -14.27
CA ARG A 292 -20.49 -14.27 -13.53
C ARG A 292 -21.58 -14.87 -14.42
N ASN A 293 -22.48 -15.67 -13.83
CA ASN A 293 -23.60 -16.31 -14.55
C ASN A 293 -23.16 -17.11 -15.80
N ASN A 294 -21.99 -17.75 -15.76
CA ASN A 294 -21.35 -18.46 -16.88
C ASN A 294 -21.02 -17.58 -18.10
N GLY A 295 -20.90 -16.26 -17.90
CA GLY A 295 -20.47 -15.30 -18.90
C GLY A 295 -19.32 -14.44 -18.39
N LYS A 296 -18.58 -13.85 -19.34
CA LYS A 296 -17.60 -12.80 -19.04
C LYS A 296 -18.27 -11.45 -19.13
N GLU A 297 -18.13 -10.64 -18.10
CA GLU A 297 -18.62 -9.27 -18.07
C GLU A 297 -17.45 -8.30 -18.00
N ARG A 298 -17.56 -7.17 -18.72
CA ARG A 298 -16.56 -6.09 -18.70
C ARG A 298 -17.05 -4.92 -17.86
N LEU A 299 -16.24 -4.56 -16.86
CA LEU A 299 -16.46 -3.39 -16.03
C LEU A 299 -15.49 -2.29 -16.45
N VAL A 300 -16.02 -1.21 -17.00
CA VAL A 300 -15.22 -0.07 -17.43
C VAL A 300 -14.96 0.84 -16.23
N ILE A 301 -13.69 1.16 -15.99
CA ILE A 301 -13.27 2.06 -14.92
C ILE A 301 -13.54 3.51 -15.33
N ASP A 302 -14.50 4.16 -14.66
CA ASP A 302 -14.78 5.60 -14.81
C ASP A 302 -13.68 6.43 -14.14
N ARG A 303 -13.47 6.19 -12.84
CA ARG A 303 -12.47 6.92 -12.05
C ARG A 303 -12.08 6.23 -10.75
N VAL A 304 -10.90 6.57 -10.23
CA VAL A 304 -10.50 6.25 -8.85
C VAL A 304 -11.32 7.08 -7.88
N ILE A 305 -11.92 6.45 -6.88
CA ILE A 305 -12.68 7.13 -5.81
C ILE A 305 -11.96 7.12 -4.47
N LYS A 306 -11.07 6.14 -4.23
CA LYS A 306 -10.22 6.06 -3.04
C LYS A 306 -8.91 5.35 -3.38
N ARG A 307 -7.79 5.87 -2.89
CA ARG A 307 -6.49 5.22 -2.90
C ARG A 307 -5.81 5.50 -1.56
N VAL A 308 -5.51 4.45 -0.80
CA VAL A 308 -4.82 4.59 0.49
C VAL A 308 -3.30 4.66 0.20
N PRO A 309 -2.63 5.79 0.52
CA PRO A 309 -1.22 5.99 0.19
C PRO A 309 -0.31 5.33 1.23
N CYS A 310 -0.21 4.00 1.17
CA CYS A 310 0.72 3.20 1.97
C CYS A 310 1.50 2.21 1.08
N VAL A 311 2.73 1.89 1.48
CA VAL A 311 3.53 0.75 1.03
C VAL A 311 2.95 -0.53 1.64
N ALA A 312 3.13 -0.74 2.95
CA ALA A 312 2.73 -1.96 3.64
C ALA A 312 1.38 -1.81 4.34
N GLY A 313 0.50 -2.79 4.17
CA GLY A 313 -0.86 -2.75 4.72
C GLY A 313 -1.92 -3.29 3.78
N ARG A 314 -3.17 -2.87 3.98
CA ARG A 314 -4.30 -3.23 3.09
C ARG A 314 -4.19 -2.56 1.73
N ALA A 315 -3.58 -1.38 1.67
CA ALA A 315 -3.43 -0.57 0.46
C ALA A 315 -4.71 -0.49 -0.37
N THR A 316 -5.84 -0.24 0.28
CA THR A 316 -7.16 -0.27 -0.35
C THR A 316 -7.26 0.73 -1.51
N THR A 317 -7.67 0.22 -2.67
CA THR A 317 -7.99 1.04 -3.85
C THR A 317 -9.44 0.79 -4.22
N CYS A 318 -10.19 1.85 -4.49
CA CYS A 318 -11.56 1.74 -4.94
C CYS A 318 -11.76 2.56 -6.22
N TRP A 319 -12.45 1.95 -7.17
CA TRP A 319 -12.85 2.58 -8.43
C TRP A 319 -14.36 2.62 -8.53
N LYS A 320 -14.87 3.72 -9.08
CA LYS A 320 -16.21 3.73 -9.65
C LYS A 320 -16.11 3.11 -11.04
N VAL A 321 -16.93 2.10 -11.30
CA VAL A 321 -16.99 1.40 -12.57
C VAL A 321 -18.43 1.31 -13.05
N TYR A 322 -18.64 0.86 -14.27
CA TYR A 322 -19.95 0.51 -14.82
C TYR A 322 -19.82 -0.70 -15.74
N GLN A 323 -20.89 -1.46 -15.90
CA GLN A 323 -20.93 -2.52 -16.91
C GLN A 323 -20.94 -1.89 -18.30
N GLU A 324 -20.16 -2.43 -19.24
CA GLU A 324 -20.11 -1.90 -20.61
C GLU A 324 -21.50 -1.86 -21.28
N GLU A 325 -22.36 -2.83 -20.95
CA GLU A 325 -23.74 -2.95 -21.45
C GLU A 325 -24.75 -2.04 -20.73
N ASP A 326 -24.43 -1.56 -19.51
CA ASP A 326 -25.27 -0.65 -18.74
C ASP A 326 -24.42 0.49 -18.11
N PRO A 327 -24.03 1.50 -18.89
CA PRO A 327 -23.24 2.62 -18.39
C PRO A 327 -23.96 3.52 -17.38
N GLY A 328 -25.30 3.41 -17.29
CA GLY A 328 -26.11 4.23 -16.38
C GLY A 328 -26.04 3.78 -14.93
N THR A 329 -25.76 2.51 -14.68
CA THR A 329 -25.73 1.92 -13.33
C THR A 329 -24.29 1.89 -12.78
N PRO A 330 -23.98 2.70 -11.75
CA PRO A 330 -22.65 2.69 -11.16
C PRO A 330 -22.44 1.45 -10.29
N LEU A 331 -21.22 0.92 -10.33
CA LEU A 331 -20.70 -0.10 -9.42
C LEU A 331 -19.43 0.41 -8.74
N VAL A 332 -19.02 -0.27 -7.67
CA VAL A 332 -17.74 0.00 -7.00
C VAL A 332 -16.91 -1.27 -6.97
N VAL A 333 -15.69 -1.19 -7.50
CA VAL A 333 -14.64 -2.21 -7.32
C VAL A 333 -13.75 -1.76 -6.18
N LYS A 334 -13.45 -2.67 -5.26
CA LYS A 334 -12.53 -2.48 -4.13
C LYS A 334 -11.48 -3.58 -4.16
N ASP A 335 -10.23 -3.18 -4.34
CA ASP A 335 -9.07 -4.05 -4.21
C ASP A 335 -8.37 -3.81 -2.86
N SER A 336 -7.95 -4.88 -2.21
CA SER A 336 -7.22 -4.80 -0.93
C SER A 336 -6.36 -6.04 -0.65
N TRP A 337 -5.28 -5.83 0.10
CA TRP A 337 -4.35 -6.87 0.53
C TRP A 337 -4.69 -7.37 1.93
N GLN A 338 -5.28 -8.55 1.98
CA GLN A 338 -5.90 -9.09 3.19
C GLN A 338 -5.12 -10.28 3.73
N TYR A 339 -5.21 -10.48 5.05
CA TYR A 339 -4.66 -11.67 5.68
C TYR A 339 -5.42 -12.92 5.21
N PRO A 340 -4.74 -14.01 4.80
CA PRO A 340 -5.38 -15.24 4.39
C PRO A 340 -6.27 -15.85 5.49
N GLU A 341 -5.94 -15.61 6.77
CA GLU A 341 -6.66 -16.15 7.93
C GLU A 341 -8.00 -15.45 8.19
N ARG A 342 -8.34 -14.39 7.45
CA ARG A 342 -9.62 -13.70 7.57
C ARG A 342 -10.66 -14.26 6.61
N GLU A 343 -11.91 -14.24 7.07
CA GLU A 343 -13.07 -14.43 6.19
C GLU A 343 -13.07 -13.35 5.11
N GLU A 344 -13.46 -13.74 3.90
CA GLU A 344 -13.46 -12.84 2.76
C GLU A 344 -14.64 -11.86 2.86
N GLU A 345 -14.36 -10.57 2.67
CA GLU A 345 -15.40 -9.55 2.71
C GLU A 345 -16.51 -9.80 1.69
N GLY A 346 -16.16 -10.29 0.50
CA GLY A 346 -17.13 -10.65 -0.54
C GLY A 346 -18.12 -11.73 -0.11
N GLU A 347 -17.66 -12.73 0.63
CA GLU A 347 -18.51 -13.79 1.22
C GLU A 347 -19.48 -13.23 2.26
N LEU A 348 -19.02 -12.30 3.09
CA LEU A 348 -19.86 -11.64 4.09
C LEU A 348 -20.93 -10.77 3.45
N LEU A 349 -20.58 -10.00 2.41
CA LEU A 349 -21.53 -9.19 1.64
C LEU A 349 -22.53 -10.06 0.89
N ARG A 350 -22.08 -11.17 0.29
CA ARG A 350 -22.96 -12.13 -0.39
C ARG A 350 -24.00 -12.68 0.59
N ALA A 351 -23.55 -13.19 1.73
CA ALA A 351 -24.44 -13.71 2.77
C ALA A 351 -25.41 -12.65 3.32
N ALA A 352 -24.97 -11.40 3.50
CA ALA A 352 -25.87 -10.32 3.91
C ALA A 352 -26.94 -10.02 2.85
N THR A 353 -26.55 -10.00 1.58
CA THR A 353 -27.45 -9.74 0.44
C THR A 353 -28.48 -10.86 0.28
N GLU A 354 -28.05 -12.13 0.34
CA GLU A 354 -28.93 -13.31 0.25
C GLU A 354 -29.95 -13.38 1.39
N LYS A 355 -29.57 -12.90 2.58
CA LYS A 355 -30.46 -12.80 3.76
C LYS A 355 -31.33 -11.55 3.75
N GLY A 356 -31.29 -10.75 2.68
CA GLY A 356 -32.10 -9.55 2.52
C GLY A 356 -31.81 -8.47 3.55
N VAL A 357 -30.54 -8.31 3.96
CA VAL A 357 -30.13 -7.17 4.81
C VAL A 357 -30.37 -5.87 4.05
N VAL A 358 -30.93 -4.86 4.73
CA VAL A 358 -31.19 -3.53 4.16
C VAL A 358 -30.09 -2.55 4.58
N ASN A 359 -29.92 -1.46 3.82
CA ASN A 359 -28.97 -0.37 4.11
C ASN A 359 -27.52 -0.87 4.36
N VAL A 360 -27.12 -1.93 3.67
CA VAL A 360 -25.73 -2.41 3.55
C VAL A 360 -25.44 -2.57 2.07
N ALA A 361 -24.22 -2.25 1.63
CA ALA A 361 -23.83 -2.39 0.24
C ALA A 361 -24.12 -3.80 -0.29
N ARG A 362 -24.83 -3.86 -1.41
CA ARG A 362 -25.29 -5.10 -2.02
C ARG A 362 -24.15 -5.73 -2.80
N TYR A 363 -23.99 -7.02 -2.57
CA TYR A 363 -23.03 -7.85 -3.26
C TYR A 363 -23.29 -7.87 -4.77
N PHE A 364 -22.23 -7.75 -5.56
CA PHE A 364 -22.28 -7.93 -7.01
C PHE A 364 -21.40 -9.10 -7.47
N HIS A 365 -20.13 -9.10 -7.02
CA HIS A 365 -19.14 -10.14 -7.32
C HIS A 365 -17.95 -10.04 -6.35
N HIS A 366 -17.17 -11.10 -6.19
CA HIS A 366 -15.86 -11.03 -5.56
C HIS A 366 -14.96 -12.15 -6.08
N GLU A 367 -13.65 -11.93 -5.98
CA GLU A 367 -12.65 -12.91 -6.36
C GLU A 367 -11.34 -12.67 -5.60
N THR A 368 -10.54 -13.72 -5.49
CA THR A 368 -9.11 -13.58 -5.22
C THR A 368 -8.42 -13.34 -6.56
N VAL A 369 -7.67 -12.24 -6.66
CA VAL A 369 -7.00 -11.86 -7.91
C VAL A 369 -5.95 -12.92 -8.25
N ARG A 370 -5.89 -13.32 -9.53
CA ARG A 370 -4.93 -14.33 -10.00
C ARG A 370 -4.01 -13.74 -11.05
N VAL A 371 -2.71 -13.90 -10.84
CA VAL A 371 -1.65 -13.45 -11.75
C VAL A 371 -0.76 -14.65 -12.12
N GLY A 372 -0.53 -14.87 -13.40
CA GLY A 372 0.21 -16.06 -13.87
C GLY A 372 -0.48 -17.39 -13.51
N GLY A 373 -1.81 -17.39 -13.37
CA GLY A 373 -2.60 -18.58 -13.00
C GLY A 373 -2.54 -18.97 -11.52
N GLN A 374 -1.92 -18.16 -10.66
CA GLN A 374 -1.84 -18.39 -9.21
C GLN A 374 -2.49 -17.23 -8.46
N ASP A 375 -2.93 -17.47 -7.23
CA ASP A 375 -3.42 -16.40 -6.36
C ASP A 375 -2.32 -15.35 -6.18
N ASP A 376 -2.69 -14.08 -6.25
CA ASP A 376 -1.78 -12.95 -6.11
C ASP A 376 -1.49 -12.71 -4.62
N ASP A 377 -0.65 -13.57 -4.05
CA ASP A 377 -0.11 -13.44 -2.71
C ASP A 377 1.32 -12.90 -2.70
N ILE A 378 1.71 -12.27 -1.60
CA ILE A 378 2.99 -11.55 -1.57
C ILE A 378 4.17 -12.51 -1.54
N ARG A 379 4.10 -13.62 -0.81
CA ARG A 379 5.25 -14.50 -0.63
C ARG A 379 5.53 -15.34 -1.86
N ALA A 380 4.51 -15.98 -2.45
CA ALA A 380 4.72 -16.86 -3.59
C ALA A 380 4.68 -16.09 -4.92
N ASN A 381 3.72 -15.19 -5.14
CA ASN A 381 3.56 -14.50 -6.43
C ASN A 381 4.49 -13.28 -6.57
N VAL A 382 4.39 -12.32 -5.64
CA VAL A 382 5.14 -11.06 -5.72
C VAL A 382 6.62 -11.27 -5.46
N ARG A 383 6.98 -11.91 -4.34
CA ARG A 383 8.37 -12.20 -3.95
C ARG A 383 8.95 -13.46 -4.60
N LYS A 384 8.19 -14.14 -5.47
CA LYS A 384 8.64 -15.32 -6.21
C LYS A 384 9.19 -16.45 -5.31
N GLY A 385 8.66 -16.59 -4.09
CA GLY A 385 9.11 -17.59 -3.13
C GLY A 385 10.48 -17.34 -2.48
N LEU A 386 11.03 -16.13 -2.59
CA LEU A 386 12.29 -15.77 -1.95
C LEU A 386 12.20 -15.90 -0.42
N ASP A 387 13.16 -16.62 0.15
CA ASP A 387 13.21 -16.90 1.58
C ASP A 387 13.90 -15.77 2.35
N VAL A 388 13.08 -14.93 2.98
CA VAL A 388 13.50 -13.81 3.83
C VAL A 388 14.39 -14.25 5.01
N THR A 389 14.28 -15.49 5.47
CA THR A 389 15.11 -15.99 6.58
C THR A 389 16.59 -16.13 6.20
N LYS A 390 16.89 -16.14 4.89
CA LYS A 390 18.26 -16.17 4.34
C LYS A 390 18.88 -14.79 4.14
N ALA A 391 18.15 -13.71 4.46
CA ALA A 391 18.70 -12.36 4.38
C ALA A 391 19.91 -12.19 5.31
N THR A 392 20.94 -11.46 4.87
CA THR A 392 22.18 -11.26 5.65
C THR A 392 21.94 -10.52 6.96
N ASN A 393 20.89 -9.70 7.02
CA ASN A 393 20.47 -8.99 8.22
C ASN A 393 19.35 -9.70 9.00
N TYR A 394 18.97 -10.92 8.63
CA TYR A 394 17.96 -11.68 9.36
C TYR A 394 18.44 -12.02 10.77
N LYS A 395 17.59 -11.77 11.77
CA LYS A 395 17.84 -12.15 13.16
C LYS A 395 16.71 -13.08 13.59
N PRO A 396 16.99 -14.35 13.95
CA PRO A 396 15.97 -15.24 14.46
C PRO A 396 15.27 -14.62 15.67
N GLU A 397 13.94 -14.72 15.73
CA GLU A 397 13.21 -14.42 16.96
C GLU A 397 13.78 -15.29 18.08
N LYS A 398 14.18 -14.67 19.21
CA LYS A 398 14.54 -15.44 20.41
C LYS A 398 13.30 -16.22 20.84
N ALA A 399 13.31 -17.54 20.66
CA ALA A 399 12.33 -18.43 21.26
C ALA A 399 12.27 -18.16 22.78
N MET A 400 11.07 -17.96 23.32
CA MET A 400 10.91 -17.78 24.77
C MET A 400 11.41 -19.03 25.49
N LEU A 401 12.31 -18.83 26.46
CA LEU A 401 12.43 -19.78 27.57
C LEU A 401 11.13 -19.70 28.39
N PRO A 402 10.57 -20.83 28.85
CA PRO A 402 9.38 -20.81 29.70
C PRO A 402 9.66 -19.97 30.95
N PRO A 403 8.64 -19.27 31.51
CA PRO A 403 8.82 -18.52 32.74
C PRO A 403 9.33 -19.46 33.83
N SER A 404 10.57 -19.24 34.29
CA SER A 404 11.09 -19.98 35.43
C SER A 404 10.26 -19.64 36.65
N THR A 405 9.56 -20.65 37.18
CA THR A 405 8.90 -20.67 38.48
C THR A 405 9.94 -20.66 39.61
N THR A 406 10.66 -19.56 39.77
CA THR A 406 11.47 -19.30 40.95
C THR A 406 11.29 -17.85 41.34
N GLY A 407 10.32 -17.63 42.23
CA GLY A 407 10.06 -16.33 42.82
C GLY A 407 11.29 -15.82 43.56
N ARG A 408 11.77 -14.64 43.15
CA ARG A 408 12.61 -13.81 44.00
C ARG A 408 11.87 -12.51 44.28
N ARG A 409 11.26 -12.46 45.47
CA ARG A 409 10.69 -11.24 46.06
C ARG A 409 11.79 -10.19 46.15
N THR A 410 11.65 -9.10 45.41
CA THR A 410 12.30 -7.83 45.74
C THR A 410 11.23 -6.79 45.94
N SER A 411 11.00 -6.48 47.22
CA SER A 411 10.14 -5.41 47.70
C SER A 411 10.63 -4.05 47.21
N ARG A 412 9.74 -3.25 46.62
CA ARG A 412 9.87 -1.80 46.62
C ARG A 412 8.52 -1.15 46.93
N ARG A 413 8.62 -0.26 47.91
CA ARG A 413 7.59 0.39 48.73
C ARG A 413 6.45 1.06 47.96
N ASP A 414 5.29 0.97 48.59
CA ASP A 414 4.13 1.82 48.45
C ASP A 414 4.46 3.32 48.47
N GLY A 415 3.77 4.06 47.61
CA GLY A 415 3.57 5.49 47.71
C GLY A 415 2.15 5.79 47.24
N SER A 416 1.20 5.77 48.17
CA SER A 416 -0.19 6.13 47.95
C SER A 416 -0.34 7.64 47.79
N ASN A 417 -1.26 8.06 46.92
CA ASN A 417 -2.01 9.31 47.11
C ASN A 417 -3.37 9.20 46.42
N ASN A 418 -4.40 9.00 47.23
CA ASN A 418 -5.81 9.15 46.88
C ASN A 418 -6.14 10.64 46.79
N LEU A 419 -6.70 11.11 45.67
CA LEU A 419 -7.52 12.32 45.65
C LEU A 419 -8.79 12.09 44.83
N ILE A 420 -9.89 12.32 45.54
CA ILE A 420 -11.30 12.10 45.24
C ILE A 420 -11.79 13.03 44.12
N GLY A 421 -12.84 12.57 43.42
CA GLY A 421 -13.41 13.16 42.23
C GLY A 421 -13.84 14.63 42.34
N ARG A 422 -13.78 15.29 41.19
CA ARG A 422 -14.36 16.62 40.98
C ARG A 422 -14.90 16.71 39.54
N LYS A 423 -16.22 16.82 39.41
CA LYS A 423 -16.94 17.16 38.17
C LYS A 423 -16.33 18.44 37.58
N ARG A 424 -16.13 18.49 36.25
CA ARG A 424 -15.78 19.74 35.54
C ARG A 424 -16.94 20.25 34.70
N SER A 425 -17.16 21.55 34.85
CA SER A 425 -18.08 22.43 34.13
C SER A 425 -17.52 22.79 32.75
N SER A 426 -18.41 23.04 31.79
CA SER A 426 -18.15 23.41 30.40
C SER A 426 -17.97 24.93 30.25
N SER A 427 -16.75 25.41 30.00
CA SER A 427 -16.46 26.69 29.31
C SER A 427 -14.96 27.02 29.30
N CYS A 428 -14.15 26.31 28.50
CA CYS A 428 -12.81 26.77 28.11
C CYS A 428 -12.51 26.24 26.70
N THR A 429 -12.39 27.12 25.71
CA THR A 429 -12.07 26.79 24.29
C THR A 429 -10.57 26.68 23.99
N ASP A 430 -9.69 26.75 24.99
CA ASP A 430 -8.23 26.60 24.84
C ASP A 430 -7.65 25.56 25.81
N ALA A 431 -8.07 24.31 25.66
CA ALA A 431 -7.47 23.17 26.38
C ALA A 431 -6.72 22.26 25.40
N PRO A 432 -5.47 21.85 25.69
CA PRO A 432 -4.76 20.84 24.91
C PRO A 432 -5.57 19.55 24.82
N LEU A 433 -5.56 18.91 23.65
CA LEU A 433 -6.20 17.61 23.43
C LEU A 433 -5.80 16.62 24.53
N PRO A 434 -6.74 15.81 25.06
CA PRO A 434 -6.38 14.77 26.00
C PRO A 434 -5.42 13.79 25.32
N PRO A 435 -4.42 13.24 26.05
CA PRO A 435 -3.54 12.23 25.49
C PRO A 435 -4.39 11.09 24.92
N SER A 436 -4.13 10.75 23.66
CA SER A 436 -4.74 9.62 22.97
C SER A 436 -4.75 8.41 23.90
N LYS A 437 -5.92 7.75 23.98
CA LYS A 437 -6.17 6.54 24.78
C LYS A 437 -4.90 5.72 24.91
N ARG A 438 -4.45 5.51 26.15
CA ARG A 438 -3.27 4.73 26.55
C ARG A 438 -2.90 3.68 25.51
N THR A 439 -1.77 3.87 24.85
CA THR A 439 -1.05 2.81 24.16
C THR A 439 -0.81 1.71 25.18
N CYS A 440 -1.61 0.65 25.12
CA CYS A 440 -1.33 -0.56 25.86
C CYS A 440 0.03 -1.06 25.38
N SER A 441 0.98 -1.15 26.33
CA SER A 441 2.25 -1.86 26.27
C SER A 441 2.40 -2.70 25.01
N SER A 442 3.26 -2.28 24.09
CA SER A 442 3.78 -3.12 23.02
C SER A 442 4.21 -4.46 23.63
N SER A 443 3.50 -5.53 23.31
CA SER A 443 4.01 -6.88 23.54
C SER A 443 5.42 -6.95 22.92
N PRO A 444 6.45 -7.49 23.60
CA PRO A 444 7.83 -7.48 23.10
C PRO A 444 8.07 -8.33 21.84
N VAL A 445 7.02 -8.83 21.19
CA VAL A 445 7.08 -9.84 20.14
C VAL A 445 6.48 -9.24 18.86
N LYS A 446 7.31 -8.65 18.00
CA LYS A 446 6.97 -8.51 16.58
C LYS A 446 7.03 -9.90 15.98
N ARG A 447 5.89 -10.61 15.92
CA ARG A 447 5.77 -11.89 15.20
C ARG A 447 6.10 -11.65 13.72
N ALA A 448 6.75 -12.63 13.08
CA ALA A 448 6.99 -12.66 11.64
C ALA A 448 5.81 -12.11 10.83
N VAL A 449 6.07 -11.21 9.88
CA VAL A 449 5.03 -10.52 9.10
C VAL A 449 4.19 -11.55 8.34
N SER A 450 2.91 -11.70 8.72
CA SER A 450 1.97 -12.63 8.07
C SER A 450 1.80 -12.29 6.59
N ASN A 451 1.58 -13.32 5.76
CA ASN A 451 1.34 -13.14 4.33
C ASN A 451 0.07 -12.30 4.09
N ARG A 452 -0.06 -11.72 2.90
CA ARG A 452 -1.31 -11.12 2.43
C ARG A 452 -1.62 -11.59 1.02
N VAL A 453 -2.92 -11.69 0.74
CA VAL A 453 -3.51 -12.08 -0.55
C VAL A 453 -4.30 -10.91 -1.09
N HIS A 454 -4.19 -10.66 -2.39
CA HIS A 454 -4.91 -9.61 -3.09
C HIS A 454 -6.36 -10.06 -3.37
N ARG A 455 -7.33 -9.35 -2.79
CA ARG A 455 -8.76 -9.63 -2.95
C ARG A 455 -9.48 -8.45 -3.60
N ARG A 456 -10.40 -8.79 -4.50
CA ARG A 456 -11.27 -7.87 -5.22
C ARG A 456 -12.72 -8.11 -4.82
N VAL A 457 -13.41 -7.05 -4.41
CA VAL A 457 -14.83 -7.07 -4.07
C VAL A 457 -15.55 -6.03 -4.91
N ILE A 458 -16.71 -6.40 -5.44
CA ILE A 458 -17.53 -5.55 -6.29
C ILE A 458 -18.92 -5.44 -5.66
N VAL A 459 -19.37 -4.20 -5.47
CA VAL A 459 -20.67 -3.89 -4.89
C VAL A 459 -21.51 -3.04 -5.82
N SER A 460 -22.83 -3.19 -5.68
CA SER A 460 -23.81 -2.51 -6.53
C SER A 460 -24.12 -1.08 -6.07
N ASP A 461 -23.80 -0.75 -4.82
CA ASP A 461 -24.15 0.55 -4.24
C ASP A 461 -22.98 1.53 -4.28
N TYR A 462 -23.26 2.72 -4.81
CA TYR A 462 -22.34 3.85 -4.86
C TYR A 462 -22.92 5.05 -4.12
N GLY A 463 -22.11 5.65 -3.25
CA GLY A 463 -22.47 6.84 -2.48
C GLY A 463 -21.26 7.67 -2.08
N LYS A 464 -21.50 8.77 -1.37
CA LYS A 464 -20.46 9.60 -0.75
C LYS A 464 -20.41 9.31 0.75
N ALA A 465 -19.27 9.51 1.38
CA ALA A 465 -19.17 9.39 2.84
C ALA A 465 -20.16 10.35 3.52
N ILE A 466 -20.77 9.91 4.63
CA ILE A 466 -21.91 10.58 5.27
C ILE A 466 -21.64 12.05 5.62
N TYR A 467 -20.41 12.40 5.99
CA TYR A 467 -20.02 13.77 6.32
C TYR A 467 -19.99 14.72 5.11
N LYS A 468 -20.16 14.20 3.88
CA LYS A 468 -20.31 14.96 2.64
C LYS A 468 -21.77 15.19 2.23
N ALA A 469 -22.72 14.82 3.08
CA ALA A 469 -24.14 15.10 2.85
C ALA A 469 -24.36 16.60 2.56
N SER A 470 -25.25 16.90 1.60
CA SER A 470 -25.49 18.26 1.13
C SER A 470 -26.14 19.16 2.19
N SER A 471 -26.83 18.57 3.15
CA SER A 471 -27.56 19.27 4.20
C SER A 471 -27.56 18.50 5.52
N GLN A 472 -27.85 19.18 6.63
CA GLN A 472 -28.01 18.53 7.93
C GLN A 472 -29.23 17.59 7.97
N ILE A 473 -30.27 17.87 7.19
CA ILE A 473 -31.44 17.00 7.09
C ILE A 473 -31.04 15.69 6.40
N SER A 474 -30.34 15.78 5.27
CA SER A 474 -29.79 14.62 4.57
C SER A 474 -28.86 13.80 5.45
N LEU A 475 -28.01 14.47 6.24
CA LEU A 475 -27.11 13.82 7.18
C LEU A 475 -27.87 12.99 8.24
N LEU A 476 -28.89 13.58 8.86
CA LEU A 476 -29.68 12.92 9.90
C LEU A 476 -30.49 11.75 9.33
N ALA A 477 -31.13 11.93 8.18
CA ALA A 477 -31.87 10.89 7.49
C ALA A 477 -30.98 9.73 7.03
N ALA A 478 -29.75 10.03 6.59
CA ALA A 478 -28.77 8.99 6.25
C ALA A 478 -28.28 8.23 7.48
N PHE A 479 -28.09 8.93 8.60
CA PHE A 479 -27.63 8.33 9.85
C PHE A 479 -28.68 7.38 10.44
N GLU A 480 -29.95 7.76 10.42
CA GLU A 480 -31.09 6.90 10.79
C GLU A 480 -31.09 5.60 9.98
N GLN A 481 -31.03 5.70 8.65
CA GLN A 481 -30.96 4.52 7.76
C GLN A 481 -29.70 3.67 7.99
N CYS A 482 -28.55 4.27 8.32
CA CYS A 482 -27.36 3.51 8.68
C CYS A 482 -27.56 2.71 9.99
N ILE A 483 -28.27 3.26 10.97
CA ILE A 483 -28.63 2.55 12.21
C ILE A 483 -29.51 1.34 11.89
N GLU A 484 -30.54 1.53 11.04
CA GLU A 484 -31.36 0.43 10.52
C GLU A 484 -30.51 -0.63 9.79
N GLY A 485 -29.47 -0.20 9.07
CA GLY A 485 -28.51 -1.09 8.42
C GLY A 485 -27.73 -1.97 9.41
N TYR A 486 -27.27 -1.39 10.52
CA TYR A 486 -26.61 -2.16 11.59
C TYR A 486 -27.58 -3.15 12.25
N GLU A 487 -28.80 -2.71 12.55
CA GLU A 487 -29.84 -3.56 13.13
C GLU A 487 -30.19 -4.71 12.18
N SER A 488 -30.36 -4.43 10.88
CA SER A 488 -30.66 -5.42 9.86
C SER A 488 -29.53 -6.43 9.69
N LEU A 489 -28.28 -5.97 9.65
CA LEU A 489 -27.10 -6.83 9.55
C LEU A 489 -26.99 -7.79 10.75
N HIS A 490 -27.27 -7.28 11.95
CA HIS A 490 -27.29 -8.09 13.16
C HIS A 490 -28.47 -9.08 13.16
N THR A 491 -29.70 -8.60 13.02
CA THR A 491 -30.92 -9.41 13.18
C THR A 491 -31.15 -10.42 12.06
N ARG A 492 -30.82 -10.06 10.80
CA ARG A 492 -31.03 -10.95 9.65
C ARG A 492 -29.82 -11.81 9.35
N ALA A 493 -28.60 -11.26 9.45
CA ALA A 493 -27.38 -11.99 9.09
C ALA A 493 -26.61 -12.58 10.28
N GLY A 494 -26.89 -12.15 11.51
CA GLY A 494 -26.13 -12.55 12.70
C GLY A 494 -24.71 -12.01 12.67
N MET A 495 -24.52 -10.81 12.10
CA MET A 495 -23.21 -10.21 11.86
C MET A 495 -23.05 -8.86 12.58
N LEU A 496 -21.85 -8.62 13.11
CA LEU A 496 -21.43 -7.36 13.69
C LEU A 496 -20.24 -6.81 12.88
N GLN A 497 -20.39 -5.61 12.30
CA GLN A 497 -19.38 -5.03 11.39
C GLN A 497 -18.10 -4.55 12.11
N ARG A 498 -18.23 -4.03 13.35
CA ARG A 498 -17.13 -3.64 14.27
C ARG A 498 -16.19 -2.50 13.84
N ASP A 499 -16.37 -1.91 12.67
CA ASP A 499 -15.58 -0.78 12.18
C ASP A 499 -16.47 0.45 11.88
N ILE A 500 -17.07 0.97 12.95
CA ILE A 500 -17.96 2.13 12.89
C ILE A 500 -17.11 3.39 12.70
N SER A 501 -17.13 3.95 11.49
CA SER A 501 -16.39 5.17 11.15
C SER A 501 -17.18 6.05 10.17
N LEU A 502 -16.93 7.36 10.18
CA LEU A 502 -17.55 8.31 9.25
C LEU A 502 -17.26 8.01 7.77
N ASN A 503 -16.24 7.20 7.48
CA ASN A 503 -15.88 6.80 6.13
C ASN A 503 -16.61 5.55 5.65
N ASN A 504 -17.20 4.77 6.57
CA ASN A 504 -17.90 3.52 6.28
C ASN A 504 -19.43 3.69 6.25
N LEU A 505 -19.92 4.90 6.57
CA LEU A 505 -21.31 5.30 6.43
C LEU A 505 -21.46 6.10 5.14
N MET A 506 -22.36 5.67 4.27
CA MET A 506 -22.55 6.23 2.94
C MET A 506 -23.91 6.90 2.81
N VAL A 507 -23.97 7.96 2.01
CA VAL A 507 -25.19 8.65 1.60
C VAL A 507 -25.25 8.75 0.08
N ASN A 508 -26.43 8.49 -0.47
CA ASN A 508 -26.80 8.68 -1.86
C ASN A 508 -27.96 9.68 -1.93
N GLU A 509 -27.69 10.88 -2.43
CA GLU A 509 -28.70 11.93 -2.63
C GLU A 509 -29.13 12.06 -4.10
N ASP A 510 -28.67 11.14 -4.94
CA ASP A 510 -29.04 11.06 -6.36
C ASP A 510 -30.23 10.12 -6.52
N ASN A 511 -31.39 10.68 -6.85
CA ASN A 511 -32.64 9.93 -7.02
C ASN A 511 -32.63 9.06 -8.28
N ASP A 512 -31.76 9.35 -9.25
CA ASP A 512 -31.62 8.57 -10.48
C ASP A 512 -30.64 7.40 -10.31
N ASN A 513 -29.89 7.37 -9.19
CA ASN A 513 -28.97 6.28 -8.85
C ASN A 513 -29.72 5.16 -8.09
N PRO A 514 -29.69 3.91 -8.55
CA PRO A 514 -30.41 2.78 -7.94
C PRO A 514 -29.81 2.29 -6.61
N SER A 515 -28.79 2.98 -6.08
CA SER A 515 -28.17 2.66 -4.79
C SER A 515 -29.09 3.01 -3.61
N TRP A 516 -28.89 2.34 -2.46
CA TRP A 516 -29.58 2.71 -1.22
C TRP A 516 -29.40 4.21 -0.89
N PRO A 517 -30.42 4.91 -0.38
CA PRO A 517 -30.30 6.33 0.01
C PRO A 517 -29.24 6.55 1.10
N ALA A 518 -29.04 5.58 1.98
CA ALA A 518 -27.88 5.49 2.85
C ALA A 518 -27.58 4.03 3.21
N PHE A 519 -26.30 3.71 3.40
CA PHE A 519 -25.88 2.33 3.61
C PHE A 519 -24.51 2.21 4.27
N LEU A 520 -24.26 1.03 4.86
CA LEU A 520 -22.97 0.63 5.41
C LEU A 520 -22.09 -0.02 4.34
N ILE A 521 -20.78 0.23 4.43
CA ILE A 521 -19.74 -0.48 3.66
C ILE A 521 -18.69 -1.07 4.60
N ASP A 522 -17.76 -1.82 4.02
CA ASP A 522 -16.58 -2.40 4.68
C ASP A 522 -16.94 -3.43 5.77
N LEU A 523 -17.15 -4.69 5.34
CA LEU A 523 -17.40 -5.83 6.23
C LEU A 523 -16.14 -6.65 6.54
N ASP A 524 -14.95 -6.15 6.20
CA ASP A 524 -13.69 -6.89 6.34
C ASP A 524 -13.28 -7.18 7.80
N LEU A 525 -13.78 -6.37 8.74
CA LEU A 525 -13.64 -6.56 10.18
C LEU A 525 -14.87 -7.21 10.81
N ALA A 526 -15.89 -7.55 10.02
CA ALA A 526 -17.12 -8.11 10.56
C ALA A 526 -16.90 -9.51 11.15
N ILE A 527 -17.74 -9.87 12.12
CA ILE A 527 -17.79 -11.22 12.70
C ILE A 527 -19.22 -11.72 12.74
N LYS A 528 -19.38 -13.03 12.60
CA LYS A 528 -20.64 -13.72 12.92
C LYS A 528 -20.74 -13.87 14.44
N GLU A 529 -21.94 -13.74 15.01
CA GLU A 529 -22.15 -13.84 16.46
C GLU A 529 -21.75 -15.20 17.02
N GLN A 530 -21.99 -16.28 16.27
CA GLN A 530 -21.70 -17.66 16.68
C GLN A 530 -20.21 -18.04 16.57
N ARG A 531 -19.30 -17.07 16.66
CA ARG A 531 -17.88 -17.32 16.43
C ARG A 531 -17.22 -18.03 17.62
N GLU A 532 -16.69 -19.23 17.38
CA GLU A 532 -16.03 -20.03 18.41
C GLU A 532 -14.60 -19.58 18.77
N LYS A 533 -13.86 -18.91 17.86
CA LYS A 533 -12.44 -18.51 18.05
C LYS A 533 -12.06 -17.21 17.31
N SER A 534 -11.12 -16.42 17.84
CA SER A 534 -10.60 -15.19 17.20
C SER A 534 -9.78 -15.48 15.93
N SER A 535 -9.64 -14.50 15.01
CA SER A 535 -8.94 -14.72 13.73
C SER A 535 -7.42 -14.72 13.85
N GLY A 536 -6.88 -14.24 14.98
CA GLY A 536 -5.43 -14.03 15.14
C GLY A 536 -4.81 -12.94 14.25
N ALA A 537 -5.52 -12.44 13.23
CA ALA A 537 -5.04 -11.46 12.26
C ALA A 537 -5.16 -9.99 12.74
N TRP A 538 -4.12 -9.18 12.49
CA TRP A 538 -3.99 -7.77 12.93
C TRP A 538 -5.04 -6.84 12.31
N GLY A 539 -5.49 -5.84 13.06
CA GLY A 539 -6.34 -4.75 12.58
C GLY A 539 -5.47 -3.67 11.95
N CYS A 540 -5.83 -3.20 10.75
CA CYS A 540 -5.13 -2.10 10.09
C CYS A 540 -6.12 -0.93 9.97
N ALA A 541 -5.84 0.18 10.66
CA ALA A 541 -6.60 1.42 10.53
C ALA A 541 -6.38 2.06 9.16
#